data_AF-A0A8S0G2A2-F1
#
_entry.id   AF-A0A8S0G2A2-F1
#
_cell.length_a   1.000
_cell.length_b   1.000
_cell.length_c   1.000
_cell.angle_alpha   90.00
_cell.angle_beta   90.00
_cell.angle_gamma   90.00
#
_symmetry.space_group_name_H-M   'P 1'
#
loop_
_entity.id
_entity.type
_entity.pdbx_description
1 polymer ?
#
loop_
_entity_poly.entity_id
_entity_poly.type
_entity_poly.pdbx_seq_one_letter_code
_entity_poly.pdbx_strand_id
1 'polypeptide(L)' 'MDIPRIFTISESEHRIHNPFTEEKYATLGRVLRMKPETRILSL' A
#
# COMPACT_ATOMS: atom_id res chain seq x y z
N MET A 1 19.48 -5.07 -1.92
CA MET A 1 19.85 -3.87 -1.15
C MET A 1 18.76 -3.67 -0.13
N ASP A 2 19.10 -3.59 1.15
CA ASP A 2 18.11 -3.40 2.22
C ASP A 2 17.88 -1.92 2.51
N ILE A 3 16.73 -1.62 3.12
CA ILE A 3 16.39 -0.27 3.58
C ILE A 3 17.06 0.03 4.93
N PRO A 4 17.31 1.31 5.25
CA PRO A 4 17.85 1.69 6.55
C PRO A 4 17.02 1.12 7.71
N ARG A 5 17.70 0.54 8.71
CA ARG A 5 17.10 -0.11 9.88
C ARG A 5 16.10 0.75 10.66
N ILE A 6 16.18 2.08 10.53
CA ILE A 6 15.19 2.97 11.14
C ILE A 6 13.78 2.67 10.63
N PHE A 7 13.59 2.41 9.33
CA PHE A 7 12.29 2.12 8.74
C PHE A 7 11.72 0.77 9.19
N THR A 8 12.57 -0.25 9.24
CA THR A 8 12.13 -1.58 9.71
C THR A 8 11.71 -1.57 11.18
N ILE A 9 12.22 -0.63 11.99
CA ILE A 9 11.83 -0.45 13.39
C ILE A 9 10.58 0.42 13.50
N SER A 10 10.60 1.62 12.90
CA SER A 10 9.51 2.59 13.08
C SER A 10 8.23 2.21 12.35
N GLU A 11 8.32 1.34 11.36
CA GLU A 11 7.20 0.99 10.49
C GLU A 11 6.88 -0.52 10.49
N SER A 12 7.38 -1.29 11.46
CA SER A 12 7.20 -2.75 11.50
C SER A 12 5.73 -3.18 11.52
N GLU A 13 4.87 -2.40 12.21
CA GLU A 13 3.45 -2.69 12.35
C GLU A 13 2.57 -1.96 11.31
N HIS A 14 3.16 -1.13 10.44
CA HIS A 14 2.40 -0.44 9.41
C HIS A 14 2.01 -1.40 8.28
N ARG A 15 0.70 -1.61 8.12
CA ARG A 15 0.15 -2.30 6.95
C ARG A 15 0.22 -1.45 5.68
N ILE A 16 0.25 -0.12 5.84
CA ILE A 16 0.33 0.88 4.76
C ILE A 16 1.37 1.91 5.19
N HIS A 17 2.51 1.96 4.51
CA HIS A 17 3.62 2.87 4.83
C HIS A 17 3.39 4.32 4.36
N ASN A 18 2.37 4.54 3.53
CA ASN A 18 1.97 5.86 3.05
C ASN A 18 0.91 6.48 3.96
N PRO A 19 0.71 7.81 3.93
CA PRO A 19 -0.33 8.50 4.70
C PRO A 19 -1.76 8.26 4.15
N PHE A 20 -2.10 6.99 3.98
CA PHE A 20 -3.39 6.47 3.55
C PHE A 20 -4.03 5.71 4.70
N THR A 21 -5.30 6.01 4.94
CA THR A 21 -6.15 5.13 5.75
C THR A 21 -6.62 3.95 4.90
N GLU A 22 -7.05 2.87 5.54
CA GLU A 22 -7.65 1.73 4.85
C GLU A 22 -8.85 2.16 3.98
N GLU A 23 -9.66 3.11 4.47
CA GLU A 23 -10.80 3.66 3.72
C GLU A 23 -10.37 4.44 2.47
N LYS A 24 -9.28 5.22 2.55
CA LYS A 24 -8.72 5.90 1.36
C LYS A 24 -8.20 4.89 0.35
N TYR A 25 -7.59 3.80 0.82
CA TYR A 25 -7.11 2.73 -0.05
C TYR A 25 -8.27 1.98 -0.73
N ALA A 26 -9.33 1.65 0.00
CA ALA A 26 -10.54 1.06 -0.56
C ALA A 26 -11.22 2.00 -1.58
N THR A 27 -11.23 3.31 -1.30
CA THR A 27 -11.77 4.32 -2.22
C THR A 27 -10.96 4.40 -3.51
N LEU A 28 -9.63 4.35 -3.44
CA LEU A 28 -8.78 4.27 -4.62
C LEU A 28 -9.15 3.06 -5.49
N GLY A 29 -9.30 1.87 -4.89
CA GLY A 29 -9.73 0.67 -5.61
C GLY A 29 -11.07 0.83 -6.33
N ARG A 30 -12.06 1.48 -5.69
CA ARG A 30 -13.37 1.77 -6.31
C ARG A 30 -13.26 2.74 -7.48
N VAL A 31 -12.45 3.79 -7.35
CA VAL A 31 -12.28 4.82 -8.39
C VAL A 31 -11.58 4.26 -9.62
N LEU A 32 -10.65 3.32 -9.45
CA LEU A 32 -9.96 2.65 -10.56
C LEU A 32 -10.86 1.66 -11.34
N ARG A 33 -12.04 1.32 -10.81
CA ARG A 33 -13.05 0.46 -11.47
C ARG A 33 -12.48 -0.85 -12.02
N MET A 34 -11.60 -1.45 -11.24
CA MET A 34 -10.91 -2.68 -11.62
C MET A 34 -11.92 -3.83 -11.75
N LYS A 35 -11.85 -4.58 -12.86
CA LYS A 35 -12.63 -5.81 -13.01
C LYS A 35 -11.93 -6.95 -12.25
N PRO A 36 -12.66 -8.02 -11.85
CA PRO A 36 -12.01 -9.25 -11.42
C PRO A 36 -10.91 -9.66 -12.40
N GLU A 37 -9.81 -10.21 -11.89
CA GLU A 37 -8.64 -10.66 -12.68
C GLU A 37 -7.79 -9.53 -13.32
N THR A 38 -8.07 -8.25 -13.01
CA THR A 38 -7.21 -7.17 -13.48
C THR A 38 -5.80 -7.30 -12.88
N ARG A 39 -4.77 -7.34 -13.73
CA ARG A 39 -3.36 -7.46 -13.32
C ARG A 39 -2.79 -6.07 -13.02
N ILE A 40 -2.14 -5.91 -11.87
CA ILE A 40 -1.46 -4.68 -11.44
C ILE A 40 0.03 -4.97 -11.33
N LEU A 41 0.86 -4.05 -11.82
CA LEU A 41 2.28 -4.01 -11.49
C LEU A 41 2.48 -3.06 -10.31
N SER A 42 3.12 -3.56 -9.25
CA SER A 42 3.66 -2.75 -8.14
C SER A 42 5.17 -2.93 -8.14
N LEU A 43 5.91 -1.82 -8.03
CA LEU A 43 7.37 -1.79 -8.02
C LEU A 43 7.89 -1.37 -6.65
#